data_AF-A0A229SMP0-F1
#
_entry.id   AF-A0A229SMP0-F1
#
_cell.length_a   1.000
_cell.length_b   1.000
_cell.length_c   1.000
_cell.angle_alpha   90.00
_cell.angle_beta   90.00
_cell.angle_gamma   90.00
#
_symmetry.space_group_name_H-M   'P 1'
#
loop_
_entity.id
_entity.type
_entity.pdbx_description
1 polymer ?
#
loop_
_entity_poly.entity_id
_entity_poly.type
_entity_poly.pdbx_seq_one_letter_code
_entity_poly.pdbx_strand_id
1 'polypeptide(L)'
;MPPKKRGGVKLALRIGIPLVFLAVVVVVGLTSSTAKSSNVGDCLKGNTDDADSVTSVACGPEASYKIVGKVPDQSRLALTLGGGCDQFPTATVAYWEGVESSKGTLLCLEDVKNPGKGMPLVGDCVKGDLSDAAHTEKVPCGPEAAYKVAGVENGGALGGFTTAVCAKVPSAAASMEWKRQGSLSSKILCLEDLKNPDNRKPAVGECMATGANDELHLAPCKKGAAKVLGQVDGLTKMDGLSKTVEEICKDFPGSDQAASWSMQGSLATTTFCMQSVKK
;
A
#
# COMPACT_ATOMS: atom_id res chain seq x y z
N MET A 1 -80.51 37.02 -32.01
CA MET A 1 -79.81 36.82 -30.72
C MET A 1 -79.09 35.45 -30.76
N PRO A 2 -77.91 35.31 -30.16
CA PRO A 2 -76.69 34.91 -30.90
C PRO A 2 -76.28 33.43 -30.77
N PRO A 3 -75.47 32.88 -31.71
CA PRO A 3 -74.68 31.67 -31.46
C PRO A 3 -73.41 32.00 -30.64
N LYS A 4 -73.25 31.33 -29.50
CA LYS A 4 -72.20 31.57 -28.50
C LYS A 4 -70.90 30.82 -28.86
N LYS A 5 -69.88 31.58 -29.23
CA LYS A 5 -68.41 31.38 -29.10
C LYS A 5 -67.86 29.93 -29.20
N ARG A 6 -67.29 29.60 -30.37
CA ARG A 6 -66.13 28.70 -30.51
C ARG A 6 -64.86 29.49 -30.20
N GLY A 7 -63.92 28.89 -29.44
CA GLY A 7 -62.55 29.37 -29.32
C GLY A 7 -62.06 29.34 -27.86
N GLY A 8 -61.17 28.39 -27.54
CA GLY A 8 -60.54 28.39 -26.22
C GLY A 8 -59.64 27.21 -25.85
N VAL A 9 -59.66 26.08 -26.56
CA VAL A 9 -58.95 24.86 -26.09
C VAL A 9 -57.66 24.54 -26.88
N LYS A 10 -57.34 25.28 -27.94
CA LYS A 10 -56.13 25.03 -28.76
C LYS A 10 -54.91 25.90 -28.42
N LEU A 11 -55.02 26.84 -27.47
CA LEU A 11 -53.92 27.73 -27.09
C LEU A 11 -53.24 27.35 -25.75
N ALA A 12 -53.94 26.67 -24.84
CA ALA A 12 -53.36 26.18 -23.59
C ALA A 12 -52.33 25.05 -23.82
N LEU A 13 -52.49 24.25 -24.88
CA LEU A 13 -51.60 23.14 -25.19
C LEU A 13 -50.29 23.54 -25.89
N ARG A 14 -50.22 24.73 -26.52
CA ARG A 14 -49.02 25.19 -27.26
C ARG A 14 -48.01 25.94 -26.40
N ILE A 15 -48.42 26.47 -25.25
CA ILE A 15 -47.55 27.22 -24.34
C ILE A 15 -47.29 26.43 -23.06
N GLY A 16 -48.27 25.66 -22.57
CA GLY A 16 -48.09 24.85 -21.35
C GLY A 16 -47.16 23.65 -21.52
N ILE A 17 -47.20 22.96 -22.66
CA ILE A 17 -46.32 21.82 -22.94
C ILE A 17 -44.85 22.24 -23.04
N PRO A 18 -44.45 23.25 -23.84
CA PRO A 18 -43.05 23.65 -23.88
C PRO A 18 -42.57 24.27 -22.57
N LEU A 19 -43.41 24.93 -21.77
CA LEU A 19 -43.03 25.44 -20.43
C LEU A 19 -42.88 24.32 -19.40
N VAL A 20 -43.73 23.30 -19.43
CA VAL A 20 -43.58 22.11 -18.58
C VAL A 20 -42.39 21.27 -19.05
N PHE A 21 -42.16 21.12 -20.35
CA PHE A 21 -40.94 20.49 -20.86
C PHE A 21 -39.70 21.31 -20.56
N LEU A 22 -39.72 22.65 -20.65
CA LEU A 22 -38.59 23.48 -20.21
C LEU A 22 -38.39 23.37 -18.70
N ALA A 23 -39.47 23.39 -17.91
CA ALA A 23 -39.36 23.23 -16.46
C ALA A 23 -38.87 21.82 -16.09
N VAL A 24 -39.27 20.77 -16.80
CA VAL A 24 -38.78 19.41 -16.61
C VAL A 24 -37.35 19.27 -17.13
N VAL A 25 -36.97 19.91 -18.24
CA VAL A 25 -35.58 19.92 -18.74
C VAL A 25 -34.67 20.78 -17.88
N VAL A 26 -35.17 21.83 -17.24
CA VAL A 26 -34.45 22.65 -16.28
C VAL A 26 -34.38 21.96 -14.92
N VAL A 27 -35.44 21.29 -14.46
CA VAL A 27 -35.40 20.50 -13.21
C VAL A 27 -34.56 19.25 -13.40
N VAL A 28 -34.74 18.48 -14.48
CA VAL A 28 -33.87 17.36 -14.85
C VAL A 28 -32.48 17.85 -15.21
N GLY A 29 -32.30 19.06 -15.75
CA GLY A 29 -31.01 19.70 -16.03
C GLY A 29 -30.28 20.23 -14.79
N LEU A 30 -31.03 20.56 -13.72
CA LEU A 30 -30.52 20.98 -12.41
C LEU A 30 -30.37 19.78 -11.46
N THR A 31 -31.12 18.69 -11.64
CA THR A 31 -30.97 17.41 -10.92
C THR A 31 -30.10 16.40 -11.66
N SER A 32 -29.78 16.62 -12.94
CA SER A 32 -28.67 15.96 -13.61
C SER A 32 -27.39 16.65 -13.15
N SER A 33 -26.84 16.08 -12.07
CA SER A 33 -25.38 15.97 -11.87
C SER A 33 -24.61 17.25 -12.22
N THR A 34 -25.02 18.37 -11.62
CA THR A 34 -24.29 19.62 -11.78
C THR A 34 -22.98 19.52 -11.00
N ALA A 35 -21.90 19.46 -11.78
CA ALA A 35 -20.50 19.42 -11.41
C ALA A 35 -20.08 18.21 -10.55
N LYS A 36 -19.50 17.19 -11.22
CA LYS A 36 -18.41 16.40 -10.63
C LYS A 36 -17.27 17.36 -10.25
N SER A 37 -17.44 18.09 -9.15
CA SER A 37 -16.37 18.84 -8.54
C SER A 37 -15.45 17.80 -7.91
N SER A 38 -14.43 17.44 -8.68
CA SER A 38 -13.43 16.47 -8.28
C SER A 38 -12.15 17.21 -7.88
N ASN A 39 -12.23 18.32 -7.15
CA ASN A 39 -11.06 19.11 -6.77
C ASN A 39 -10.42 18.55 -5.50
N VAL A 40 -9.12 18.79 -5.33
CA VAL A 40 -8.45 18.47 -4.06
C VAL A 40 -9.13 19.26 -2.94
N GLY A 41 -9.54 18.56 -1.89
CA GLY A 41 -10.31 19.11 -0.78
C GLY A 41 -11.80 18.73 -0.80
N ASP A 42 -12.35 18.35 -1.96
CA ASP A 42 -13.76 17.97 -2.07
C ASP A 42 -14.03 16.62 -1.40
N CYS A 43 -15.24 16.44 -0.89
CA CYS A 43 -15.67 15.23 -0.22
C CYS A 43 -16.64 14.42 -1.08
N LEU A 44 -16.49 13.10 -1.00
CA LEU A 44 -17.25 12.14 -1.77
C LEU A 44 -18.01 11.19 -0.84
N LYS A 45 -19.16 10.71 -1.31
CA LYS A 45 -19.97 9.65 -0.69
C LYS A 45 -20.22 8.56 -1.72
N GLY A 46 -20.31 7.32 -1.28
CA GLY A 46 -20.56 6.16 -2.15
C GLY A 46 -19.60 5.01 -1.87
N ASN A 47 -19.67 3.99 -2.71
CA ASN A 47 -18.74 2.86 -2.72
C ASN A 47 -17.76 3.03 -3.88
N THR A 48 -16.46 3.08 -3.59
CA THR A 48 -15.41 3.24 -4.61
C THR A 48 -15.24 2.04 -5.54
N ASP A 49 -15.83 0.90 -5.20
CA ASP A 49 -15.90 -0.28 -6.07
C ASP A 49 -17.08 -0.21 -7.06
N ASP A 50 -18.04 0.70 -6.83
CA ASP A 50 -19.18 0.96 -7.70
C ASP A 50 -19.16 2.43 -8.15
N ALA A 51 -18.61 2.66 -9.35
CA ALA A 51 -18.38 4.00 -9.88
C ALA A 51 -19.65 4.85 -9.99
N ASP A 52 -20.82 4.22 -10.17
CA ASP A 52 -22.11 4.93 -10.30
C ASP A 52 -22.65 5.40 -8.94
N SER A 53 -22.13 4.87 -7.84
CA SER A 53 -22.53 5.24 -6.48
C SER A 53 -21.73 6.42 -5.92
N VAL A 54 -20.60 6.79 -6.54
CA VAL A 54 -19.71 7.84 -6.05
C VAL A 54 -20.21 9.23 -6.47
N THR A 55 -20.55 10.05 -5.49
CA THR A 55 -21.10 11.40 -5.69
C THR A 55 -20.39 12.41 -4.81
N SER A 56 -20.30 13.66 -5.30
CA SER A 56 -19.75 14.78 -4.53
C SER A 56 -20.76 15.22 -3.47
N VAL A 57 -20.28 15.47 -2.26
CA VAL A 57 -21.07 15.94 -1.12
C VAL A 57 -20.30 17.02 -0.36
N ALA A 58 -21.01 17.78 0.49
CA ALA A 58 -20.34 18.65 1.44
C ALA A 58 -19.49 17.83 2.42
N CYS A 59 -18.30 18.32 2.75
CA CYS A 59 -17.47 17.71 3.79
C CYS A 59 -18.19 17.80 5.14
N GLY A 60 -18.49 16.64 5.72
CA GLY A 60 -19.29 16.52 6.92
C GLY A 60 -19.59 15.05 7.23
N PRO A 61 -20.53 14.77 8.15
CA PRO A 61 -20.81 13.41 8.64
C PRO A 61 -21.22 12.42 7.54
N GLU A 62 -21.76 12.91 6.42
CA GLU A 62 -22.19 12.07 5.30
C GLU A 62 -21.08 11.69 4.32
N ALA A 63 -19.93 12.36 4.38
CA ALA A 63 -18.79 12.06 3.54
C ALA A 63 -18.16 10.72 3.95
N SER A 64 -17.83 9.89 2.96
CA SER A 64 -17.00 8.69 3.16
C SER A 64 -15.54 8.96 2.82
N TYR A 65 -15.29 9.86 1.87
CA TYR A 65 -13.94 10.13 1.37
C TYR A 65 -13.68 11.61 1.16
N LYS A 66 -12.41 11.99 1.15
CA LYS A 66 -11.92 13.32 0.75
C LYS A 66 -10.85 13.18 -0.33
N ILE A 67 -10.91 14.00 -1.36
CA ILE A 67 -9.88 14.03 -2.41
C ILE A 67 -8.64 14.72 -1.84
N VAL A 68 -7.54 13.99 -1.70
CA VAL A 68 -6.25 14.52 -1.23
C VAL A 68 -5.25 14.72 -2.37
N GLY A 69 -5.52 14.13 -3.53
CA GLY A 69 -4.67 14.27 -4.71
C GLY A 69 -5.40 13.96 -6.01
N LYS A 70 -4.88 14.51 -7.10
CA LYS A 70 -5.32 14.24 -8.46
C LYS A 70 -4.12 13.97 -9.35
N VAL A 71 -4.23 12.97 -10.20
CA VAL A 71 -3.23 12.69 -11.23
C VAL A 71 -3.95 12.64 -12.57
N PRO A 72 -3.80 13.68 -13.42
CA PRO A 72 -4.46 13.72 -14.72
C PRO A 72 -3.82 12.72 -15.70
N ASP A 73 -4.48 12.54 -16.85
CA ASP A 73 -3.97 11.81 -18.01
C ASP A 73 -3.61 10.34 -17.75
N GLN A 74 -4.30 9.69 -16.82
CA GLN A 74 -4.08 8.30 -16.43
C GLN A 74 -4.99 7.35 -17.21
N SER A 75 -4.44 6.25 -17.72
CA SER A 75 -5.24 5.14 -18.23
C SER A 75 -5.83 4.33 -17.08
N ARG A 76 -6.93 3.60 -17.30
CA ARG A 76 -7.47 2.67 -16.30
C ARG A 76 -6.44 1.58 -15.93
N LEU A 77 -5.57 1.19 -16.87
CA LEU A 77 -4.46 0.29 -16.61
C LEU A 77 -3.41 0.90 -15.66
N ALA A 78 -3.19 2.22 -15.69
CA ALA A 78 -2.29 2.89 -14.77
C ALA A 78 -2.81 2.86 -13.31
N LEU A 79 -4.13 2.91 -13.10
CA LEU A 79 -4.75 2.63 -11.79
C LEU A 79 -4.45 1.18 -11.36
N THR A 80 -4.64 0.22 -12.27
CA THR A 80 -4.39 -1.20 -11.98
C THR A 80 -2.93 -1.45 -11.60
N LEU A 81 -1.98 -0.83 -12.30
CA LEU A 81 -0.55 -0.89 -11.98
C LEU A 81 -0.15 0.05 -10.82
N GLY A 82 -1.13 0.72 -10.23
CA GLY A 82 -1.04 1.53 -9.01
C GLY A 82 -0.15 2.75 -9.11
N GLY A 83 -0.10 3.36 -10.29
CA GLY A 83 0.57 4.64 -10.50
C GLY A 83 -0.20 5.80 -9.87
N GLY A 84 0.53 6.81 -9.40
CA GLY A 84 0.03 8.17 -9.20
C GLY A 84 -0.23 8.60 -7.75
N CYS A 85 -0.81 7.74 -6.91
CA CYS A 85 -1.23 8.15 -5.56
C CYS A 85 -0.16 8.03 -4.47
N ASP A 86 1.04 7.54 -4.77
CA ASP A 86 2.08 7.27 -3.78
C ASP A 86 2.64 8.52 -3.11
N GLN A 87 2.57 9.67 -3.79
CA GLN A 87 2.93 10.97 -3.23
C GLN A 87 1.89 11.50 -2.22
N PHE A 88 0.73 10.85 -2.09
CA PHE A 88 -0.35 11.20 -1.18
C PHE A 88 -0.50 10.10 -0.10
N PRO A 89 0.28 10.14 0.99
CA PRO A 89 0.34 9.04 1.96
C PRO A 89 -0.94 8.86 2.79
N THR A 90 -1.78 9.89 2.88
CA THR A 90 -3.11 9.79 3.50
C THR A 90 -4.14 9.12 2.60
N ALA A 91 -3.83 8.91 1.31
CA ALA A 91 -4.75 8.26 0.38
C ALA A 91 -4.82 6.74 0.62
N THR A 92 -5.96 6.29 1.13
CA THR A 92 -6.28 4.87 1.37
C THR A 92 -6.97 4.23 0.18
N VAL A 93 -7.59 5.03 -0.69
CA VAL A 93 -8.30 4.56 -1.89
C VAL A 93 -7.82 5.29 -3.14
N ALA A 94 -7.63 4.56 -4.21
CA ALA A 94 -7.40 5.11 -5.54
C ALA A 94 -8.65 4.91 -6.39
N TYR A 95 -9.25 6.00 -6.87
CA TYR A 95 -10.46 5.99 -7.68
C TYR A 95 -10.17 6.62 -9.04
N TRP A 96 -10.47 5.91 -10.12
CA TRP A 96 -10.28 6.45 -11.47
C TRP A 96 -11.59 7.03 -12.00
N GLU A 97 -11.54 8.27 -12.45
CA GLU A 97 -12.64 8.99 -13.06
C GLU A 97 -12.34 9.24 -14.55
N GLY A 98 -13.12 8.65 -15.45
CA GLY A 98 -12.98 8.87 -16.89
C GLY A 98 -13.93 7.99 -17.71
N VAL A 99 -13.80 8.06 -19.02
CA VAL A 99 -14.54 7.18 -19.96
C VAL A 99 -13.61 6.05 -20.40
N GLU A 100 -14.09 4.79 -20.37
CA GLU A 100 -13.28 3.57 -20.56
C GLU A 100 -12.32 3.59 -21.77
N SER A 101 -12.69 4.29 -22.83
CA SER A 101 -11.92 4.42 -24.08
C SER A 101 -10.91 5.60 -24.12
N SER A 102 -10.74 6.33 -23.02
CA SER A 102 -9.94 7.56 -22.95
C SER A 102 -9.04 7.63 -21.71
N LYS A 103 -8.14 8.61 -21.68
CA LYS A 103 -7.43 8.97 -20.45
C LYS A 103 -8.42 9.62 -19.48
N GLY A 104 -8.34 9.21 -18.22
CA GLY A 104 -9.10 9.78 -17.12
C GLY A 104 -8.21 10.48 -16.10
N THR A 105 -8.81 10.92 -15.02
CA THR A 105 -8.12 11.45 -13.85
C THR A 105 -8.16 10.41 -12.74
N LEU A 106 -7.00 10.12 -12.16
CA LEU A 106 -6.91 9.35 -10.94
C LEU A 106 -7.12 10.29 -9.74
N LEU A 107 -8.10 9.97 -8.90
CA LEU A 107 -8.37 10.64 -7.63
C LEU A 107 -7.76 9.79 -6.50
N CYS A 108 -6.94 10.44 -5.68
CA CYS A 108 -6.35 9.85 -4.49
C CYS A 108 -7.21 10.27 -3.30
N LEU A 109 -7.87 9.30 -2.68
CA LEU A 109 -8.92 9.54 -1.69
C LEU A 109 -8.46 9.09 -0.30
N GLU A 110 -8.66 9.96 0.68
CA GLU A 110 -8.55 9.65 2.10
C GLU A 110 -9.92 9.19 2.62
N ASP A 111 -9.97 8.08 3.35
CA ASP A 111 -11.15 7.64 4.10
C ASP A 111 -11.34 8.54 5.34
N VAL A 112 -12.36 9.40 5.30
CA VAL A 112 -12.64 10.34 6.40
C VAL A 112 -13.39 9.69 7.57
N LYS A 113 -13.93 8.49 7.39
CA LYS A 113 -14.56 7.70 8.46
C LYS A 113 -13.51 6.92 9.25
N ASN A 114 -12.40 6.58 8.61
CA ASN A 114 -11.24 5.94 9.23
C ASN A 114 -9.96 6.73 8.98
N PRO A 115 -9.86 7.98 9.46
CA PRO A 115 -8.68 8.80 9.25
C PRO A 115 -7.45 8.12 9.87
N GLY A 116 -6.31 8.19 9.18
CA GLY A 116 -5.06 7.62 9.66
C GLY A 116 -4.78 6.17 9.25
N LYS A 117 -5.71 5.49 8.55
CA LYS A 117 -5.45 4.18 7.90
C LYS A 117 -4.63 4.27 6.61
N GLY A 118 -4.13 5.46 6.28
CA GLY A 118 -3.16 5.65 5.20
C GLY A 118 -1.88 4.87 5.45
N MET A 119 -1.09 4.69 4.39
CA MET A 119 0.17 3.96 4.48
C MET A 119 1.07 4.54 5.60
N PRO A 120 1.61 3.71 6.50
CA PRO A 120 2.68 4.09 7.40
C PRO A 120 3.86 4.72 6.66
N LEU A 121 4.35 5.84 7.17
CA LEU A 121 5.52 6.55 6.66
C LEU A 121 6.78 6.11 7.39
N VAL A 122 7.94 6.35 6.78
CA VAL A 122 9.23 6.14 7.46
C VAL A 122 9.25 6.95 8.76
N GLY A 123 9.56 6.28 9.86
CA GLY A 123 9.53 6.85 11.21
C GLY A 123 8.25 6.58 11.99
N ASP A 124 7.14 6.20 11.33
CA ASP A 124 5.89 5.84 12.01
C ASP A 124 6.07 4.53 12.78
N CYS A 125 5.39 4.41 13.91
CA CYS A 125 5.34 3.20 14.71
C CYS A 125 3.99 2.51 14.58
N VAL A 126 4.01 1.17 14.61
CA VAL A 126 2.84 0.33 14.36
C VAL A 126 2.72 -0.83 15.34
N LYS A 127 1.50 -1.30 15.55
CA LYS A 127 1.20 -2.49 16.37
C LYS A 127 1.64 -3.78 15.64
N GLY A 128 1.83 -4.85 16.43
CA GLY A 128 2.60 -6.04 16.05
C GLY A 128 1.92 -7.14 15.23
N ASP A 129 0.85 -6.84 14.49
CA ASP A 129 0.23 -7.84 13.61
C ASP A 129 0.71 -7.66 12.16
N LEU A 130 1.73 -8.44 11.77
CA LEU A 130 2.30 -8.45 10.42
C LEU A 130 1.37 -9.12 9.39
N SER A 131 0.31 -9.79 9.84
CA SER A 131 -0.60 -10.57 8.99
C SER A 131 -1.59 -9.69 8.23
N ASP A 132 -1.81 -8.46 8.70
CA ASP A 132 -2.82 -7.56 8.16
C ASP A 132 -2.34 -6.11 8.02
N ALA A 133 -1.55 -5.90 6.98
CA ALA A 133 -0.98 -4.61 6.66
C ALA A 133 -2.01 -3.51 6.36
N ALA A 134 -3.16 -3.89 5.82
CA ALA A 134 -4.24 -2.95 5.50
C ALA A 134 -4.92 -2.41 6.78
N HIS A 135 -4.84 -3.16 7.88
CA HIS A 135 -5.40 -2.78 9.18
C HIS A 135 -4.33 -2.40 10.20
N THR A 136 -3.09 -2.22 9.75
CA THR A 136 -2.01 -1.82 10.64
C THR A 136 -2.27 -0.44 11.22
N GLU A 137 -2.47 -0.42 12.53
CA GLU A 137 -2.76 0.78 13.30
C GLU A 137 -1.46 1.51 13.64
N LYS A 138 -1.36 2.76 13.19
CA LYS A 138 -0.29 3.67 13.61
C LYS A 138 -0.49 4.01 15.08
N VAL A 139 0.57 3.91 15.86
CA VAL A 139 0.60 4.24 17.28
C VAL A 139 1.77 5.17 17.58
N PRO A 140 1.71 5.92 18.69
CA PRO A 140 2.89 6.61 19.21
C PRO A 140 4.05 5.62 19.41
N CYS A 141 5.26 6.02 19.03
CA CYS A 141 6.46 5.24 19.29
C CYS A 141 6.70 5.15 20.81
N GLY A 142 6.31 4.01 21.39
CA GLY A 142 6.29 3.78 22.82
C GLY A 142 6.04 2.30 23.11
N PRO A 143 5.63 1.94 24.34
CA PRO A 143 5.52 0.54 24.76
C PRO A 143 4.48 -0.27 23.97
N GLU A 144 3.50 0.40 23.35
CA GLU A 144 2.47 -0.25 22.53
C GLU A 144 2.94 -0.54 21.10
N ALA A 145 4.02 0.10 20.65
CA ALA A 145 4.60 -0.12 19.34
C ALA A 145 5.42 -1.41 19.34
N ALA A 146 5.15 -2.29 18.38
CA ALA A 146 5.98 -3.47 18.15
C ALA A 146 7.04 -3.19 17.08
N TYR A 147 6.69 -2.37 16.09
CA TYR A 147 7.54 -2.08 14.96
C TYR A 147 7.63 -0.59 14.66
N LYS A 148 8.72 -0.19 14.03
CA LYS A 148 8.90 1.13 13.44
C LYS A 148 9.22 0.98 11.95
N VAL A 149 8.60 1.81 11.12
CA VAL A 149 8.88 1.79 9.67
C VAL A 149 10.25 2.42 9.43
N ALA A 150 11.19 1.60 8.99
CA ALA A 150 12.56 2.01 8.65
C ALA A 150 12.71 2.37 7.16
N GLY A 151 11.84 1.82 6.31
CA GLY A 151 11.83 2.13 4.89
C GLY A 151 10.56 1.67 4.19
N VAL A 152 10.35 2.17 2.97
CA VAL A 152 9.26 1.75 2.10
C VAL A 152 9.82 1.45 0.72
N GLU A 153 9.55 0.26 0.22
CA GLU A 153 9.98 -0.21 -1.10
C GLU A 153 8.77 -0.57 -1.96
N ASN A 154 8.97 -0.69 -3.28
CA ASN A 154 7.89 -1.11 -4.18
C ASN A 154 7.73 -2.63 -4.09
N GLY A 155 6.50 -3.09 -3.90
CA GLY A 155 6.16 -4.51 -4.02
C GLY A 155 6.16 -4.99 -5.47
N GLY A 156 6.35 -6.29 -5.67
CA GLY A 156 6.22 -6.91 -6.99
C GLY A 156 4.77 -6.90 -7.48
N ALA A 157 4.56 -6.66 -8.78
CA ALA A 157 3.23 -6.55 -9.40
C ALA A 157 2.44 -7.88 -9.51
N LEU A 158 2.97 -8.99 -8.98
CA LEU A 158 2.36 -10.32 -9.05
C LEU A 158 1.87 -10.70 -7.66
N GLY A 159 0.56 -10.59 -7.46
CA GLY A 159 -0.11 -10.72 -6.17
C GLY A 159 0.32 -11.93 -5.33
N GLY A 160 0.57 -11.67 -4.05
CA GLY A 160 0.68 -12.70 -3.00
C GLY A 160 2.03 -13.42 -2.90
N PHE A 161 2.99 -13.13 -3.77
CA PHE A 161 4.36 -13.66 -3.69
C PHE A 161 5.38 -12.53 -3.68
N THR A 162 5.33 -11.66 -2.68
CA THR A 162 6.34 -10.62 -2.55
C THR A 162 7.63 -11.23 -2.00
N THR A 163 8.67 -11.32 -2.83
CA THR A 163 10.05 -11.34 -2.35
C THR A 163 10.39 -9.95 -1.85
N ALA A 164 9.80 -9.57 -0.71
CA ALA A 164 10.16 -8.35 -0.01
C ALA A 164 11.60 -8.49 0.47
N VAL A 165 12.54 -8.02 -0.34
CA VAL A 165 13.95 -7.94 0.05
C VAL A 165 14.15 -6.50 0.42
N CYS A 166 13.94 -6.16 1.70
CA CYS A 166 14.30 -4.86 2.31
C CYS A 166 15.82 -4.65 2.26
N ALA A 167 16.42 -4.85 1.09
CA ALA A 167 17.85 -4.96 0.84
C ALA A 167 18.53 -3.62 1.05
N LYS A 168 17.79 -2.51 0.86
CA LYS A 168 18.28 -1.15 1.09
C LYS A 168 18.05 -0.68 2.53
N VAL A 169 17.40 -1.50 3.37
CA VAL A 169 17.03 -1.16 4.75
C VAL A 169 17.63 -2.21 5.70
N PRO A 170 18.94 -2.11 6.02
CA PRO A 170 19.64 -3.14 6.80
C PRO A 170 19.14 -3.28 8.25
N SER A 171 18.46 -2.26 8.78
CA SER A 171 17.82 -2.32 10.10
C SER A 171 16.49 -3.07 10.10
N ALA A 172 15.97 -3.47 8.93
CA ALA A 172 14.71 -4.19 8.83
C ALA A 172 14.82 -5.61 9.42
N ALA A 173 13.91 -5.88 10.35
CA ALA A 173 13.67 -7.13 11.06
C ALA A 173 12.49 -7.91 10.47
N ALA A 174 11.51 -7.17 9.96
CA ALA A 174 10.29 -7.68 9.39
C ALA A 174 9.90 -6.89 8.14
N SER A 175 9.08 -7.49 7.29
CA SER A 175 8.38 -6.77 6.24
C SER A 175 6.90 -7.08 6.22
N MET A 176 6.13 -6.11 5.74
CA MET A 176 4.69 -6.25 5.53
C MET A 176 4.31 -5.63 4.19
N GLU A 177 3.38 -6.26 3.48
CA GLU A 177 2.87 -5.78 2.19
C GLU A 177 1.65 -4.88 2.41
N TRP A 178 1.81 -3.56 2.24
CA TRP A 178 0.70 -2.63 2.26
C TRP A 178 0.08 -2.46 0.86
N LYS A 179 -1.25 -2.59 0.78
CA LYS A 179 -1.99 -2.44 -0.48
C LYS A 179 -3.09 -1.39 -0.33
N ARG A 180 -3.10 -0.43 -1.26
CA ARG A 180 -4.16 0.58 -1.35
C ARG A 180 -5.43 -0.05 -1.93
N GLN A 181 -6.59 0.29 -1.38
CA GLN A 181 -7.86 -0.15 -1.97
C GLN A 181 -8.01 0.44 -3.38
N GLY A 182 -8.48 -0.38 -4.32
CA GLY A 182 -8.61 -0.01 -5.73
C GLY A 182 -7.31 -0.06 -6.55
N SER A 183 -6.15 -0.34 -5.93
CA SER A 183 -4.86 -0.54 -6.61
C SER A 183 -4.46 -2.01 -6.64
N LEU A 184 -3.80 -2.50 -7.70
CA LEU A 184 -3.07 -3.78 -7.63
C LEU A 184 -1.59 -3.59 -7.26
N SER A 185 -1.06 -2.36 -7.24
CA SER A 185 0.28 -2.13 -6.68
C SER A 185 0.26 -2.30 -5.17
N SER A 186 1.35 -2.86 -4.66
CA SER A 186 1.63 -2.90 -3.25
C SER A 186 2.94 -2.20 -2.94
N LYS A 187 3.08 -1.81 -1.68
CA LYS A 187 4.32 -1.31 -1.08
C LYS A 187 4.77 -2.30 -0.03
N ILE A 188 6.06 -2.45 0.10
CA ILE A 188 6.67 -3.21 1.18
C ILE A 188 7.11 -2.21 2.24
N LEU A 189 6.56 -2.33 3.44
CA LEU A 189 7.05 -1.60 4.60
C LEU A 189 8.15 -2.45 5.24
N CYS A 190 9.34 -1.87 5.35
CA CYS A 190 10.50 -2.46 6.00
C CYS A 190 10.52 -2.00 7.45
N LEU A 191 10.45 -2.94 8.38
CA LEU A 191 10.13 -2.68 9.78
C LEU A 191 11.31 -3.03 10.68
N GLU A 192 11.68 -2.10 11.57
CA GLU A 192 12.53 -2.36 12.73
C GLU A 192 11.69 -2.98 13.85
N ASP A 193 12.17 -4.07 14.46
CA ASP A 193 11.57 -4.66 15.67
C ASP A 193 12.01 -3.83 16.89
N LEU A 194 11.06 -3.14 17.50
CA LEU A 194 11.32 -2.28 18.67
C LEU A 194 11.51 -3.07 19.95
N LYS A 195 11.04 -4.31 20.00
CA LYS A 195 11.17 -5.20 21.17
C LYS A 195 12.46 -6.00 21.12
N ASN A 196 12.93 -6.33 19.93
CA ASN A 196 14.16 -7.09 19.69
C ASN A 196 15.01 -6.40 18.61
N PRO A 197 15.74 -5.32 18.95
CA PRO A 197 16.51 -4.55 17.96
C PRO A 197 17.64 -5.35 17.29
N ASP A 198 18.06 -6.46 17.91
CA ASP A 198 19.05 -7.39 17.37
C ASP A 198 18.46 -8.38 16.34
N ASN A 199 17.13 -8.42 16.19
CA ASN A 199 16.44 -9.24 15.19
C ASN A 199 16.50 -8.57 13.82
N ARG A 200 17.68 -8.33 13.26
CA ARG A 200 17.86 -7.67 11.96
C ARG A 200 18.87 -8.41 11.09
N LYS A 201 18.96 -8.00 9.83
CA LYS A 201 20.00 -8.50 8.93
C LYS A 201 21.40 -8.18 9.51
N PRO A 202 22.28 -9.19 9.64
CA PRO A 202 23.64 -8.99 10.15
C PRO A 202 24.52 -8.31 9.10
N ALA A 203 25.40 -7.42 9.55
CA ALA A 203 26.42 -6.81 8.72
C ALA A 203 27.71 -7.65 8.69
N VAL A 204 28.52 -7.46 7.65
CA VAL A 204 29.86 -8.07 7.59
C VAL A 204 30.67 -7.63 8.80
N GLY A 205 31.25 -8.60 9.49
CA GLY A 205 32.04 -8.40 10.69
C GLY A 205 31.27 -8.58 12.00
N GLU A 206 29.94 -8.57 11.98
CA GLU A 206 29.11 -8.92 13.14
C GLU A 206 29.12 -10.43 13.35
N CYS A 207 28.71 -10.86 14.56
CA CYS A 207 28.63 -12.27 14.89
C CYS A 207 27.19 -12.71 15.11
N MET A 208 26.93 -13.97 14.76
CA MET A 208 25.65 -14.63 14.95
C MET A 208 25.86 -15.86 15.81
N ALA A 209 24.83 -16.23 16.57
CA ALA A 209 24.76 -17.48 17.28
C ALA A 209 23.45 -18.18 16.97
N THR A 210 23.48 -19.51 17.09
CA THR A 210 22.28 -20.34 16.98
C THR A 210 21.55 -20.34 18.32
N GLY A 211 20.28 -19.96 18.29
CA GLY A 211 19.38 -19.92 19.45
C GLY A 211 18.62 -21.23 19.64
N ALA A 212 17.58 -21.17 20.46
CA ALA A 212 16.63 -22.28 20.56
C ALA A 212 15.95 -22.50 19.20
N ASN A 213 15.76 -23.76 18.79
CA ASN A 213 15.16 -24.16 17.50
C ASN A 213 15.99 -23.81 16.26
N ASP A 214 17.31 -23.75 16.37
CA ASP A 214 18.24 -23.47 15.27
C ASP A 214 18.10 -22.09 14.62
N GLU A 215 17.45 -21.14 15.31
CA GLU A 215 17.26 -19.77 14.81
C GLU A 215 18.53 -18.92 15.00
N LEU A 216 18.96 -18.25 13.94
CA LEU A 216 20.14 -17.40 13.99
C LEU A 216 19.80 -16.00 14.45
N HIS A 217 20.52 -15.51 15.45
CA HIS A 217 20.38 -14.17 15.99
C HIS A 217 21.74 -13.49 16.12
N LEU A 218 21.77 -12.16 16.08
CA LEU A 218 22.97 -11.39 16.38
C LEU A 218 23.44 -11.67 17.82
N ALA A 219 24.74 -11.85 17.98
CA ALA A 219 25.35 -12.18 19.26
C ALA A 219 26.75 -11.57 19.38
N PRO A 220 27.27 -11.39 20.61
CA PRO A 220 28.66 -10.99 20.81
C PRO A 220 29.64 -11.97 20.14
N CYS A 221 30.69 -11.44 19.52
CA CYS A 221 31.77 -12.23 18.92
C CYS A 221 32.63 -12.92 19.98
N LYS A 222 32.18 -14.08 20.46
CA LYS A 222 32.86 -14.93 21.43
C LYS A 222 32.76 -16.39 21.01
N LYS A 223 33.52 -17.25 21.69
CA LYS A 223 33.43 -18.71 21.50
C LYS A 223 31.97 -19.19 21.48
N GLY A 224 31.61 -19.90 20.41
CA GLY A 224 30.24 -20.39 20.17
C GLY A 224 29.42 -19.53 19.20
N ALA A 225 29.91 -18.34 18.83
CA ALA A 225 29.36 -17.54 17.74
C ALA A 225 30.17 -17.72 16.44
N ALA A 226 29.60 -17.28 15.32
CA ALA A 226 30.25 -17.23 14.02
C ALA A 226 30.22 -15.80 13.47
N LYS A 227 31.38 -15.31 13.00
CA LYS A 227 31.54 -13.97 12.41
C LYS A 227 31.14 -13.98 10.95
N VAL A 228 30.29 -13.06 10.53
CA VAL A 228 29.88 -12.90 9.13
C VAL A 228 31.05 -12.36 8.31
N LEU A 229 31.48 -13.12 7.31
CA LEU A 229 32.49 -12.72 6.33
C LEU A 229 31.85 -12.10 5.09
N GLY A 230 30.64 -12.51 4.75
CA GLY A 230 29.91 -12.02 3.58
C GLY A 230 28.56 -12.66 3.40
N GLN A 231 27.86 -12.23 2.36
CA GLN A 231 26.56 -12.75 1.96
C GLN A 231 26.60 -13.25 0.52
N VAL A 232 25.80 -14.26 0.23
CA VAL A 232 25.54 -14.76 -1.12
C VAL A 232 24.05 -14.61 -1.38
N ASP A 233 23.72 -13.79 -2.37
CA ASP A 233 22.34 -13.55 -2.80
C ASP A 233 21.91 -14.58 -3.85
N GLY A 234 20.62 -14.89 -3.91
CA GLY A 234 20.03 -15.74 -4.97
C GLY A 234 20.15 -17.25 -4.75
N LEU A 235 20.60 -17.70 -3.58
CA LEU A 235 20.55 -19.11 -3.19
C LEU A 235 19.17 -19.48 -2.68
N THR A 236 18.69 -20.64 -3.11
CA THR A 236 17.46 -21.23 -2.60
C THR A 236 17.75 -22.14 -1.41
N LYS A 237 16.73 -22.47 -0.61
CA LYS A 237 16.87 -23.49 0.45
C LYS A 237 17.36 -24.85 -0.11
N MET A 238 17.08 -25.16 -1.38
CA MET A 238 17.55 -26.38 -2.06
C MET A 238 19.06 -26.35 -2.35
N ASP A 239 19.63 -25.17 -2.60
CA ASP A 239 21.07 -25.02 -2.80
C ASP A 239 21.84 -25.40 -1.52
N GLY A 240 21.31 -25.03 -0.35
CA GLY A 240 21.89 -25.40 0.95
C GLY A 240 21.85 -26.90 1.28
N LEU A 241 21.00 -27.68 0.60
CA LEU A 241 20.92 -29.14 0.77
C LEU A 241 21.83 -29.90 -0.20
N SER A 242 22.26 -29.27 -1.29
CA SER A 242 22.97 -29.93 -2.38
C SER A 242 24.42 -29.47 -2.54
N LYS A 243 24.78 -28.29 -1.99
CA LYS A 243 26.13 -27.70 -2.09
C LYS A 243 26.82 -27.68 -0.74
N THR A 244 28.14 -27.87 -0.74
CA THR A 244 28.96 -27.71 0.47
C THR A 244 29.16 -26.23 0.81
N VAL A 245 29.60 -25.95 2.05
CA VAL A 245 30.00 -24.59 2.45
C VAL A 245 31.09 -24.04 1.54
N GLU A 246 32.04 -24.87 1.09
CA GLU A 246 33.13 -24.48 0.20
C GLU A 246 32.61 -24.05 -1.18
N GLU A 247 31.57 -24.72 -1.69
CA GLU A 247 30.93 -24.35 -2.96
C GLU A 247 30.10 -23.07 -2.83
N ILE A 248 29.37 -22.91 -1.74
CA ILE A 248 28.54 -21.73 -1.46
C ILE A 248 29.40 -20.49 -1.19
N CYS A 249 30.44 -20.65 -0.39
CA CYS A 249 31.25 -19.57 0.17
C CYS A 249 32.64 -19.45 -0.47
N LYS A 250 32.81 -19.93 -1.71
CA LYS A 250 34.09 -19.92 -2.44
C LYS A 250 34.78 -18.55 -2.50
N ASP A 251 34.00 -17.47 -2.48
CA ASP A 251 34.49 -16.09 -2.57
C ASP A 251 34.86 -15.50 -1.18
N PHE A 252 34.64 -16.25 -0.09
CA PHE A 252 34.87 -15.84 1.29
C PHE A 252 35.86 -16.79 1.98
N PRO A 253 37.17 -16.68 1.69
CA PRO A 253 38.17 -17.57 2.25
C PRO A 253 38.17 -17.51 3.78
N GLY A 254 38.17 -18.68 4.41
CA GLY A 254 38.11 -18.82 5.87
C GLY A 254 36.70 -19.01 6.43
N SER A 255 35.65 -19.02 5.59
CA SER A 255 34.33 -19.47 5.99
C SER A 255 34.35 -20.97 6.29
N ASP A 256 33.87 -21.34 7.47
CA ASP A 256 33.66 -22.74 7.87
C ASP A 256 32.19 -23.06 8.13
N GLN A 257 31.31 -22.07 7.99
CA GLN A 257 29.86 -22.21 8.11
C GLN A 257 29.15 -21.41 7.03
N ALA A 258 28.01 -21.93 6.56
CA ALA A 258 27.05 -21.18 5.76
C ALA A 258 25.69 -21.30 6.44
N ALA A 259 24.97 -20.19 6.60
CA ALA A 259 23.68 -20.22 7.26
C ALA A 259 22.69 -19.25 6.60
N SER A 260 21.43 -19.67 6.54
CA SER A 260 20.39 -18.93 5.87
C SER A 260 19.58 -18.13 6.88
N TRP A 261 19.34 -16.86 6.58
CA TRP A 261 18.49 -15.98 7.36
C TRP A 261 17.40 -15.40 6.46
N SER A 262 16.20 -15.28 7.01
CA SER A 262 15.07 -14.65 6.35
C SER A 262 14.39 -13.70 7.32
N MET A 263 14.08 -12.51 6.81
CA MET A 263 13.29 -11.53 7.54
C MET A 263 11.87 -12.06 7.81
N GLN A 264 11.29 -11.72 8.97
CA GLN A 264 9.92 -12.14 9.28
C GLN A 264 8.94 -11.55 8.26
N GLY A 265 8.04 -12.38 7.72
CA GLY A 265 7.10 -11.98 6.68
C GLY A 265 7.67 -11.93 5.26
N SER A 266 8.94 -12.34 5.06
CA SER A 266 9.56 -12.45 3.73
C SER A 266 9.86 -13.89 3.36
N LEU A 267 9.66 -14.23 2.09
CA LEU A 267 10.13 -15.49 1.50
C LEU A 267 11.57 -15.39 0.98
N ALA A 268 12.13 -14.17 0.94
CA ALA A 268 13.51 -13.96 0.54
C ALA A 268 14.45 -14.48 1.63
N THR A 269 15.37 -15.35 1.23
CA THR A 269 16.40 -15.90 2.10
C THR A 269 17.74 -15.35 1.67
N THR A 270 18.54 -14.84 2.60
CA THR A 270 19.94 -14.50 2.38
C THR A 270 20.81 -15.56 3.01
N THR A 271 21.80 -16.07 2.29
CA THR A 271 22.79 -16.99 2.87
C THR A 271 24.03 -16.20 3.28
N PHE A 272 24.46 -16.39 4.52
CA PHE A 272 25.66 -15.80 5.09
C PHE A 272 26.78 -16.81 5.15
N CYS A 273 27.96 -16.37 4.72
CA CYS A 273 29.21 -17.09 4.86
C CYS A 273 29.90 -16.61 6.13
N MET A 274 30.19 -17.53 7.05
CA MET A 274 30.62 -17.19 8.40
C MET A 274 31.84 -18.02 8.83
N GLN A 275 32.58 -17.46 9.78
CA GLN A 275 33.73 -18.09 10.40
C GLN A 275 33.51 -18.26 11.90
N SER A 276 33.66 -19.49 12.39
CA SER A 276 33.56 -19.84 13.80
C SER A 276 34.55 -19.03 14.65
N VAL A 277 34.06 -18.38 15.70
CA VAL A 277 34.92 -17.69 16.67
C VAL A 277 35.52 -18.73 17.61
N LYS A 278 36.83 -18.98 17.48
CA LYS A 278 37.54 -20.05 18.21
C LYS A 278 38.03 -19.65 19.60
N LYS A 279 38.09 -18.35 19.92
CA LYS A 279 38.59 -17.80 21.18
C LYS A 279 37.57 -16.86 21.80
#